data_AF-A0A437SMR7-F1
#
_entry.id   AF-A0A437SMR7-F1
#
_cell.length_a   1.000
_cell.length_b   1.000
_cell.length_c   1.000
_cell.angle_alpha   90.00
_cell.angle_beta   90.00
_cell.angle_gamma   90.00
#
_symmetry.space_group_name_H-M   'P 1'
#
loop_
_entity.id
_entity.type
_entity.pdbx_description
1 polymer ?
#
loop_
_entity_poly.entity_id
_entity_poly.type
_entity_poly.pdbx_seq_one_letter_code
_entity_poly.pdbx_strand_id
1 'polypeptide(L)'
;MQKVQLSWSLYENEQNTIEKYCKNCRRTTLFTDTNIRRHNANGKNIYRFAIYKCPKDHTWNQKLRIYKSFTDHVETIDMTQQDQTETTTTISITQHKESGIAKITIVLDIVFGSHRMDKALSTYISDWSRTLIVDKIKNGDIQLNGQQMKPNTILSEGDSISICL
;
A
#
# COMPACT_ATOMS: atom_id res chain seq x y z
N MET A 1 -24.49 -4.93 -8.42
CA MET A 1 -23.44 -5.60 -7.64
C MET A 1 -22.41 -4.55 -7.25
N GLN A 2 -22.25 -4.27 -5.96
CA GLN A 2 -21.32 -3.24 -5.50
C GLN A 2 -19.87 -3.75 -5.62
N LYS A 3 -18.98 -2.86 -6.04
CA LYS A 3 -17.55 -3.09 -6.17
C LYS A 3 -16.83 -2.06 -5.30
N VAL A 4 -15.79 -2.50 -4.61
CA VAL A 4 -14.93 -1.60 -3.83
C VAL A 4 -13.54 -1.60 -4.44
N GLN A 5 -12.94 -0.42 -4.56
CA GLN A 5 -11.56 -0.26 -4.96
C GLN A 5 -10.75 0.29 -3.78
N LEU A 6 -9.64 -0.38 -3.49
CA LEU A 6 -8.70 -0.04 -2.43
C LEU A 6 -7.32 0.21 -3.02
N SER A 7 -6.49 0.94 -2.28
CA SER A 7 -5.13 1.30 -2.66
C SER A 7 -4.16 0.85 -1.57
N TRP A 8 -3.14 0.08 -1.94
CA TRP A 8 -2.11 -0.43 -1.02
C TRP A 8 -0.73 0.14 -1.32
N SER A 9 0.02 0.39 -0.26
CA SER A 9 1.46 0.69 -0.31
C SER A 9 2.19 -0.36 0.53
N LEU A 10 2.90 -1.26 -0.12
CA LEU A 10 3.65 -2.34 0.51
C LEU A 10 5.08 -1.88 0.81
N TYR A 11 5.46 -1.94 2.07
CA TYR A 11 6.82 -1.64 2.53
C TYR A 11 7.39 -2.89 3.20
N GLU A 12 8.65 -3.21 2.92
CA GLU A 12 9.35 -4.29 3.61
C GLU A 12 9.48 -3.96 5.10
N ASN A 13 9.06 -4.89 5.97
CA ASN A 13 9.05 -4.73 7.43
C ASN A 13 10.41 -5.03 8.08
N GLU A 14 11.45 -5.30 7.29
CA GLU A 14 12.82 -5.17 7.78
C GLU A 14 13.11 -3.68 7.83
N GLN A 15 13.59 -3.17 8.97
CA GLN A 15 13.93 -1.76 9.14
C GLN A 15 14.65 -1.25 7.90
N ASN A 16 13.94 -0.53 7.03
CA ASN A 16 14.46 -0.17 5.72
C ASN A 16 15.63 0.77 5.97
N THR A 17 16.83 0.22 5.89
CA THR A 17 18.07 0.93 6.13
C THR A 17 18.75 1.19 4.80
N ILE A 18 19.14 2.44 4.57
CA ILE A 18 19.82 2.86 3.35
C ILE A 18 21.14 3.54 3.68
N GLU A 19 22.19 3.22 2.93
CA GLU A 19 23.46 3.93 3.05
C GLU A 19 23.43 5.23 2.26
N LYS A 20 23.60 6.36 2.95
CA LYS A 20 23.69 7.70 2.33
C LYS A 20 24.72 8.57 3.02
N TYR A 21 25.27 9.51 2.27
CA TYR A 21 26.13 10.56 2.82
C TYR A 21 25.31 11.50 3.69
N CYS A 22 25.60 11.53 5.00
CA CYS A 22 24.99 12.47 5.91
C CYS A 22 25.78 13.79 5.92
N LYS A 23 25.16 14.88 5.47
CA LYS A 23 25.78 16.23 5.43
C LYS A 23 26.27 16.69 6.80
N ASN A 24 25.54 16.36 7.86
CA ASN A 24 25.88 16.77 9.22
C ASN A 24 26.96 15.87 9.86
N CYS A 25 26.97 14.56 9.55
CA CYS A 25 28.03 13.66 10.01
C CYS A 25 29.30 13.72 9.14
N ARG A 26 29.21 14.35 7.96
CA ARG A 26 30.26 14.43 6.93
C ARG A 26 30.81 13.09 6.47
N ARG A 27 30.02 12.01 6.58
CA ARG A 27 30.37 10.65 6.19
C ARG A 27 29.16 9.89 5.69
N THR A 28 29.40 8.84 4.92
CA THR A 28 28.38 7.83 4.59
C THR A 28 27.99 7.09 5.87
N THR A 29 26.68 6.96 6.09
CA THR A 29 26.13 6.31 7.27
C THR A 29 24.80 5.67 6.91
N LEU A 30 24.36 4.73 7.75
CA LEU A 30 23.09 4.07 7.61
C LEU A 30 21.96 5.02 8.05
N PHE A 31 20.92 5.09 7.25
CA PHE A 31 19.71 5.85 7.51
C PHE A 31 18.55 4.88 7.65
N THR A 32 17.85 4.90 8.77
CA THR A 32 16.71 4.00 9.06
C THR A 32 15.41 4.73 8.80
N ASP A 33 14.47 4.09 8.09
CA ASP A 33 13.12 4.63 7.91
C ASP A 33 12.44 4.75 9.28
N THR A 34 11.96 5.95 9.59
CA THR A 34 11.23 6.22 10.84
C THR A 34 9.75 5.82 10.75
N ASN A 35 9.29 5.39 9.57
CA ASN A 35 7.87 5.24 9.20
C ASN A 35 7.07 6.54 9.22
N ILE A 36 7.69 7.67 9.56
CA ILE A 36 7.06 8.99 9.50
C ILE A 36 7.05 9.46 8.05
N ARG A 37 5.91 10.07 7.65
CA ARG A 37 5.70 10.62 6.31
C ARG A 37 5.44 12.12 6.40
N ARG A 38 6.11 12.90 5.56
CA ARG A 38 5.96 14.36 5.47
C ARG A 38 5.28 14.74 4.17
N HIS A 39 4.25 15.59 4.27
CA HIS A 39 3.59 16.19 3.13
C HIS A 39 3.93 17.68 3.06
N ASN A 40 4.43 18.13 1.91
CA ASN A 40 4.62 19.55 1.63
C ASN A 40 3.75 19.90 0.43
N ALA A 41 2.82 20.83 0.56
CA ALA A 41 2.07 21.36 -0.58
C ALA A 41 2.68 22.68 -1.07
N ASN A 42 2.68 22.93 -2.38
CA ASN A 42 3.10 24.22 -2.96
C ASN A 42 1.98 24.93 -3.74
N GLY A 43 0.72 24.67 -3.36
CA GLY A 43 -0.45 25.19 -4.05
C GLY A 43 -0.85 24.37 -5.28
N LYS A 44 0.09 23.87 -6.10
CA LYS A 44 -0.19 23.05 -7.30
C LYS A 44 0.02 21.55 -7.11
N ASN A 45 0.96 21.18 -6.24
CA ASN A 45 1.31 19.80 -6.00
C ASN A 45 1.45 19.52 -4.51
N ILE A 46 1.15 18.27 -4.12
CA ILE A 46 1.43 17.71 -2.79
C ILE A 46 2.63 16.77 -2.94
N TYR A 47 3.74 17.12 -2.30
CA TYR A 47 4.96 16.32 -2.27
C TYR A 47 4.95 15.45 -1.02
N ARG A 48 5.12 14.14 -1.20
CA ARG A 48 5.21 13.17 -0.11
C ARG A 48 6.64 12.68 0.05
N PHE A 49 7.14 12.67 1.29
CA PHE A 49 8.48 12.22 1.64
C PHE A 49 8.43 11.18 2.77
N ALA A 50 9.32 10.18 2.72
CA ALA A 50 9.66 9.35 3.86
C ALA A 50 10.82 10.00 4.64
N ILE A 51 10.70 10.01 5.96
CA ILE A 51 11.72 10.55 6.86
C ILE A 51 12.62 9.40 7.31
N TYR A 52 13.89 9.47 6.93
CA TYR A 52 14.92 8.59 7.46
C TYR A 52 15.80 9.33 8.45
N LYS A 53 16.30 8.61 9.46
CA LYS A 53 17.22 9.16 10.46
C LYS A 53 18.49 8.33 10.53
N CYS A 54 19.64 9.00 10.63
CA CYS A 54 20.90 8.31 10.93
C CYS A 54 21.04 8.06 12.44
N PRO A 55 22.06 7.30 12.90
CA PRO A 55 22.28 7.04 14.34
C PRO A 55 22.47 8.30 15.20
N LYS A 56 22.78 9.45 14.59
CA LYS A 56 22.90 10.76 15.25
C LYS A 56 21.64 11.63 15.10
N ASP A 57 20.50 11.03 14.77
CA ASP A 57 19.19 11.69 14.62
C ASP A 57 19.08 12.71 13.47
N HIS A 58 20.08 12.80 12.59
CA HIS A 58 20.00 13.68 11.43
C HIS A 58 19.04 13.13 10.39
N THR A 59 18.20 14.01 9.83
CA THR A 59 17.17 13.65 8.88
C THR A 59 17.67 13.59 7.44
N TRP A 60 17.26 12.56 6.71
CA TRP A 60 17.29 12.52 5.26
C TRP A 60 15.87 12.24 4.75
N ASN A 61 15.39 13.10 3.84
CA ASN A 61 14.05 12.97 3.27
C ASN A 61 14.13 12.29 1.91
N GLN A 62 13.58 11.10 1.79
CA GLN A 62 13.40 10.43 0.51
C GLN A 62 12.08 10.88 -0.10
N LYS A 63 12.12 11.49 -1.28
CA LYS A 63 10.90 11.83 -2.02
C LYS A 63 10.22 10.53 -2.47
N LEU A 64 8.94 10.38 -2.13
CA LEU A 64 8.12 9.25 -2.52
C LEU A 64 7.30 9.59 -3.76
N ARG A 65 6.48 10.65 -3.71
CA ARG A 65 5.56 11.01 -4.80
C ARG A 65 5.25 12.49 -4.83
N ILE A 66 4.68 12.92 -5.96
CA ILE A 66 4.12 14.24 -6.19
C ILE A 66 2.72 14.02 -6.74
N TYR A 67 1.71 14.56 -6.07
CA TYR A 67 0.31 14.60 -6.52
C TYR A 67 -0.03 15.99 -7.01
N LYS A 68 -0.98 16.16 -7.94
CA LYS A 68 -1.58 17.49 -8.19
C LYS A 68 -2.56 17.80 -7.06
N SER A 69 -2.56 19.03 -6.55
CA SER A 69 -3.52 19.49 -5.54
C SER A 69 -4.93 19.67 -6.09
N PHE A 70 -5.05 19.77 -7.42
CA PHE A 70 -6.31 19.88 -8.14
C PHE A 70 -6.34 18.75 -9.17
N THR A 71 -6.98 17.64 -8.81
CA THR A 71 -7.63 16.79 -9.81
C THR A 71 -9.05 17.29 -9.94
N ASP A 72 -9.50 17.45 -11.19
CA ASP A 72 -10.78 18.03 -11.59
C ASP A 72 -11.94 17.56 -10.71
N HIS A 73 -12.90 18.48 -10.50
CA HIS A 73 -14.22 18.16 -9.98
C HIS A 73 -14.86 17.07 -10.85
N VAL A 74 -14.66 15.81 -10.48
CA VAL A 74 -15.45 14.70 -10.99
C VAL A 74 -16.82 14.87 -10.37
N GLU A 75 -17.82 15.12 -11.22
CA GLU A 75 -19.22 15.24 -10.83
C GLU A 75 -19.61 14.06 -9.93
N THR A 76 -20.14 14.42 -8.76
CA THR A 76 -20.73 13.54 -7.77
C THR A 76 -21.84 12.70 -8.40
N ILE A 77 -21.54 11.43 -8.64
CA ILE A 77 -22.55 10.38 -8.61
C ILE A 77 -22.59 9.92 -7.16
N ASP A 78 -23.74 10.13 -6.51
CA ASP A 78 -24.05 9.67 -5.15
C ASP A 78 -23.65 8.22 -4.93
N MET A 79 -22.45 8.03 -4.38
CA MET A 79 -22.01 6.78 -3.79
C MET A 79 -21.17 7.19 -2.59
N THR A 80 -21.85 7.33 -1.45
CA THR A 80 -21.30 7.37 -0.08
C THR A 80 -19.78 7.22 -0.04
N GLN A 81 -19.11 8.36 -0.21
CA GLN A 81 -17.70 8.51 0.07
C GLN A 81 -17.56 8.42 1.58
N GLN A 82 -17.33 7.21 2.09
CA GLN A 82 -16.55 7.09 3.31
C GLN A 82 -15.11 7.37 2.92
N ASP A 83 -14.79 8.65 2.99
CA ASP A 83 -13.45 9.21 3.07
C ASP A 83 -12.78 8.67 4.34
N GLN A 84 -12.41 7.40 4.32
CA GLN A 84 -11.50 6.82 5.32
C GLN A 84 -10.10 6.92 4.76
N THR A 85 -9.55 8.13 4.87
CA THR A 85 -8.12 8.34 5.11
C THR A 85 -7.77 7.76 6.49
N GLU A 86 -7.90 6.44 6.63
CA GLU A 86 -7.49 5.74 7.84
C GLU A 86 -6.29 4.87 7.54
N THR A 87 -5.19 5.25 8.18
CA THR A 87 -3.93 4.54 8.35
C THR A 87 -4.06 3.16 9.03
N THR A 88 -5.20 2.49 8.87
CA THR A 88 -5.50 1.19 9.44
C THR A 88 -5.43 0.17 8.30
N THR A 89 -4.23 -0.34 8.07
CA THR A 89 -3.85 -1.26 6.99
C THR A 89 -4.42 -2.68 7.18
N THR A 90 -5.68 -2.83 7.57
CA THR A 90 -6.33 -4.13 7.72
C THR A 90 -7.77 -4.06 7.22
N ILE A 91 -8.12 -4.92 6.26
CA ILE A 91 -9.43 -5.04 5.64
C ILE A 91 -10.15 -6.24 6.24
N SER A 92 -11.40 -6.02 6.67
CA SER A 92 -12.33 -7.08 7.01
C SER A 92 -13.13 -7.47 5.76
N ILE A 93 -12.91 -8.70 5.30
CA ILE A 93 -13.64 -9.30 4.18
C ILE A 93 -15.08 -9.65 4.58
N THR A 94 -15.32 -10.09 5.82
CA THR A 94 -16.67 -10.42 6.29
C THR A 94 -17.58 -9.21 6.30
N GLN A 95 -17.08 -8.05 6.75
CA GLN A 95 -17.82 -6.80 6.75
C GLN A 95 -18.22 -6.36 5.34
N HIS A 96 -17.31 -6.50 4.36
CA HIS A 96 -17.62 -6.17 2.97
C HIS A 96 -18.65 -7.13 2.35
N LYS A 97 -18.58 -8.42 2.69
CA LYS A 97 -19.55 -9.42 2.24
C LYS A 97 -20.95 -9.15 2.79
N GLU A 98 -21.08 -8.82 4.08
CA GLU A 98 -22.35 -8.45 4.72
C GLU A 98 -22.95 -7.17 4.14
N SER A 99 -22.11 -6.26 3.66
CA SER A 99 -22.51 -5.03 2.98
C SER A 99 -22.97 -5.25 1.52
N GLY A 100 -22.98 -6.48 1.02
CA GLY A 100 -23.41 -6.80 -0.35
C GLY A 100 -22.37 -6.50 -1.44
N ILE A 101 -21.10 -6.34 -1.07
CA ILE A 101 -20.00 -6.15 -2.01
C ILE A 101 -19.64 -7.50 -2.62
N ALA A 102 -19.63 -7.57 -3.95
CA ALA A 102 -19.35 -8.81 -4.67
C ALA A 102 -17.87 -8.93 -5.07
N LYS A 103 -17.17 -7.80 -5.20
CA LYS A 103 -15.78 -7.77 -5.65
C LYS A 103 -15.00 -6.64 -5.00
N ILE A 104 -13.83 -6.98 -4.48
CA ILE A 104 -12.82 -6.02 -4.01
C ILE A 104 -11.67 -6.00 -5.02
N THR A 105 -11.28 -4.81 -5.46
CA THR A 105 -10.10 -4.59 -6.29
C THR A 105 -9.08 -3.80 -5.48
N ILE A 106 -7.85 -4.26 -5.40
CA ILE A 106 -6.78 -3.64 -4.63
C ILE A 106 -5.68 -3.27 -5.61
N VAL A 107 -5.39 -1.98 -5.75
CA VAL A 107 -4.32 -1.49 -6.61
C VAL A 107 -3.06 -1.29 -5.76
N LEU A 108 -1.93 -1.83 -6.23
CA LEU A 108 -0.64 -1.67 -5.57
C LEU A 108 0.04 -0.39 -6.06
N ASP A 109 -0.17 0.69 -5.31
CA ASP A 109 0.36 2.01 -5.64
C ASP A 109 1.87 2.12 -5.42
N ILE A 110 2.41 1.41 -4.43
CA ILE A 110 3.84 1.38 -4.10
C ILE A 110 4.18 -0.03 -3.64
N VAL A 111 5.25 -0.62 -4.19
CA VAL A 111 5.82 -1.88 -3.69
C VAL A 111 7.32 -1.69 -3.48
N PHE A 112 7.74 -1.68 -2.22
CA PHE A 112 9.14 -1.55 -1.84
C PHE A 112 9.62 -2.85 -1.20
N GLY A 113 10.59 -3.51 -1.83
CA GLY A 113 11.08 -4.83 -1.41
C GLY A 113 10.33 -5.99 -2.08
N SER A 114 10.63 -7.22 -1.65
CA SER A 114 10.07 -8.43 -2.25
C SER A 114 8.85 -8.93 -1.47
N HIS A 115 7.66 -8.58 -1.95
CA HIS A 115 6.40 -8.95 -1.30
C HIS A 115 5.75 -10.14 -1.98
N ARG A 116 5.72 -11.29 -1.30
CA ARG A 116 4.92 -12.42 -1.75
C ARG A 116 3.44 -12.15 -1.53
N MET A 117 2.64 -12.45 -2.54
CA MET A 117 1.18 -12.26 -2.55
C MET A 117 0.48 -12.91 -1.34
N ASP A 118 0.78 -14.17 -1.03
CA ASP A 118 0.20 -14.89 0.11
C ASP A 118 0.49 -14.21 1.46
N LYS A 119 1.74 -13.78 1.65
CA LYS A 119 2.18 -13.11 2.87
C LYS A 119 1.56 -11.72 2.99
N ALA A 120 1.58 -10.94 1.90
CA ALA A 120 0.99 -9.61 1.85
C ALA A 120 -0.50 -9.68 2.21
N LEU A 121 -1.30 -10.47 1.49
CA LEU A 121 -2.73 -10.62 1.77
C LEU A 121 -3.00 -11.03 3.22
N SER A 122 -2.22 -11.97 3.79
CA SER A 122 -2.41 -12.39 5.18
C SER A 122 -2.05 -11.33 6.23
N THR A 123 -1.28 -10.31 5.84
CA THR A 123 -0.93 -9.19 6.72
C THR A 123 -2.03 -8.14 6.75
N TYR A 124 -2.67 -7.90 5.59
CA TYR A 124 -3.68 -6.84 5.41
C TYR A 124 -5.11 -7.35 5.47
N ILE A 125 -5.37 -8.66 5.45
CA ILE A 125 -6.71 -9.24 5.62
C ILE A 125 -6.78 -9.89 7.00
N SER A 126 -7.53 -9.30 7.92
CA SER A 126 -7.67 -9.80 9.30
C SER A 126 -8.44 -11.11 9.39
N ASP A 127 -9.39 -11.30 8.48
CA ASP A 127 -10.42 -12.33 8.62
C ASP A 127 -10.00 -13.68 8.04
N TRP A 128 -8.97 -13.69 7.21
CA TRP A 128 -8.52 -14.88 6.51
C TRP A 128 -7.13 -15.30 6.98
N SER A 129 -7.02 -16.58 7.35
CA SER A 129 -5.72 -17.18 7.59
C SER A 129 -4.93 -17.27 6.29
N ARG A 130 -3.60 -17.31 6.40
CA ARG A 130 -2.71 -17.52 5.24
C ARG A 130 -3.05 -18.80 4.46
N THR A 131 -3.45 -19.87 5.15
CA THR A 131 -3.86 -21.13 4.50
C THR A 131 -5.11 -20.93 3.65
N LEU A 132 -6.12 -20.24 4.20
CA LEU A 132 -7.35 -19.92 3.47
C LEU A 132 -7.07 -19.04 2.25
N ILE A 133 -6.20 -18.03 2.39
CA ILE A 133 -5.76 -17.17 1.28
C ILE A 133 -5.10 -18.00 0.17
N VAL A 134 -4.19 -18.92 0.54
CA VAL A 134 -3.53 -19.80 -0.43
C VAL A 134 -4.54 -20.65 -1.20
N ASP A 135 -5.54 -21.20 -0.52
CA ASP A 135 -6.60 -21.99 -1.17
C ASP A 135 -7.47 -21.12 -2.08
N LYS A 136 -7.83 -19.91 -1.64
CA LYS A 136 -8.56 -18.94 -2.45
C LYS A 136 -7.82 -18.51 -3.72
N ILE A 137 -6.49 -18.35 -3.66
CA ILE A 137 -5.64 -18.11 -4.84
C ILE A 137 -5.67 -19.31 -5.78
N LYS A 138 -5.54 -20.54 -5.25
CA LYS A 138 -5.58 -21.78 -6.04
C LYS A 138 -6.95 -22.08 -6.66
N ASN A 139 -8.02 -21.57 -6.07
CA ASN A 139 -9.38 -21.72 -6.60
C ASN A 139 -9.77 -20.62 -7.59
N GLY A 140 -8.93 -19.59 -7.75
CA GLY A 140 -9.17 -18.48 -8.68
C GLY A 140 -10.07 -17.37 -8.12
N ASP A 141 -10.45 -17.46 -6.84
CA ASP A 141 -11.22 -16.42 -6.12
C ASP A 141 -10.38 -15.15 -5.89
N ILE A 142 -9.05 -15.30 -5.85
CA ILE A 142 -8.09 -14.20 -5.80
C ILE A 142 -7.23 -14.24 -7.06
N GLN A 143 -7.20 -13.12 -7.79
CA GLN A 143 -6.49 -12.98 -9.06
C GLN A 143 -5.54 -11.78 -9.01
N LEU A 144 -4.42 -11.87 -9.70
CA LEU A 144 -3.48 -10.77 -9.91
C LEU A 144 -3.58 -10.35 -11.38
N ASN A 145 -3.86 -9.07 -11.65
CA ASN A 145 -4.06 -8.51 -12.99
C ASN A 145 -5.10 -9.30 -13.83
N GLY A 146 -6.13 -9.83 -13.16
CA GLY A 146 -7.17 -10.65 -13.79
C GLY A 146 -6.75 -12.08 -14.15
N GLN A 147 -5.55 -12.50 -13.76
CA GLN A 147 -5.04 -13.86 -13.98
C GLN A 147 -4.86 -14.62 -12.67
N GLN A 148 -5.06 -15.93 -12.74
CA GLN A 148 -4.77 -16.82 -11.63
C GLN A 148 -3.27 -17.03 -11.53
N MET A 149 -2.69 -16.70 -10.38
CA MET A 149 -1.25 -16.79 -10.14
C MET A 149 -0.92 -17.77 -9.02
N LYS A 150 0.36 -18.14 -8.90
CA LYS A 150 0.82 -18.95 -7.76
C LYS A 150 0.79 -18.11 -6.48
N PRO A 151 0.50 -18.70 -5.30
CA PRO A 151 0.46 -17.95 -4.04
C PRO A 151 1.79 -17.27 -3.67
N ASN A 152 2.91 -17.80 -4.14
CA ASN A 152 4.25 -17.25 -3.89
C ASN A 152 4.70 -16.19 -4.90
N THR A 153 3.81 -15.75 -5.81
CA THR A 153 4.13 -14.68 -6.76
C THR A 153 4.54 -13.41 -6.03
N ILE A 154 5.60 -12.76 -6.54
CA ILE A 154 6.08 -11.48 -6.03
C ILE A 154 5.23 -10.38 -6.66
N LEU A 155 4.74 -9.49 -5.81
CA LEU A 155 3.95 -8.33 -6.20
C LEU A 155 4.85 -7.20 -6.71
N SER A 156 4.37 -6.45 -7.69
CA SER A 156 5.04 -5.30 -8.29
C SER A 156 4.19 -4.05 -8.22
N GLU A 157 4.84 -2.87 -8.31
CA GLU A 157 4.13 -1.61 -8.42
C GLU A 157 3.24 -1.58 -9.67
N GLY A 158 1.99 -1.13 -9.51
CA GLY A 158 0.98 -1.10 -10.56
C GLY A 158 0.14 -2.37 -10.69
N ASP A 159 0.49 -3.45 -9.98
CA ASP A 159 -0.33 -4.66 -9.97
C ASP A 159 -1.72 -4.40 -9.34
N SER A 160 -2.72 -5.15 -9.79
CA SER A 160 -4.10 -5.10 -9.31
C SER A 160 -4.55 -6.48 -8.82
N ILE A 161 -4.87 -6.59 -7.53
CA ILE A 161 -5.40 -7.81 -6.93
C ILE A 161 -6.93 -7.73 -6.94
N SER A 162 -7.59 -8.72 -7.54
CA SER A 162 -9.04 -8.89 -7.51
C SER A 162 -9.42 -9.99 -6.54
N ILE A 163 -10.36 -9.73 -5.63
CA ILE A 163 -10.94 -10.69 -4.70
C ILE A 163 -12.45 -10.78 -4.94
N CYS A 164 -12.93 -11.97 -5.28
CA CYS A 164 -14.36 -12.29 -5.38
C CYS A 164 -14.86 -12.83 -4.02
N LEU A 165 -15.97 -12.28 -3.51
CA LEU A 165 -16.52 -12.58 -2.16
C LEU A 165 -17.68 -13.58 -2.16
#